data_AF-A0A2H9L4K0-F1
#
_entry.id   AF-A0A2H9L4K0-F1
#
_cell.length_a   1.000
_cell.length_b   1.000
_cell.length_c   1.000
_cell.angle_alpha   90.00
_cell.angle_beta   90.00
_cell.angle_gamma   90.00
#
_symmetry.space_group_name_H-M   'P 1'
#
loop_
_entity.id
_entity.type
_entity.pdbx_description
1 polymer ?
#
loop_
_entity_poly.entity_id
_entity_poly.type
_entity_poly.pdbx_seq_one_letter_code
_entity_poly.pdbx_strand_id
1 'polypeptide(L)'
;MIEFIISKIGILLFAVATASVLIFFSLGMKDIFVAEQGREIASTIIKQAKGLSETEALCTSLRLNLPRYIDIYGSTETFSLSALNYFFKISKVGIGNDQNSVVFGIYKKNGKKLGPIFAVDSFNTYSQISFVGDPPDPVNSGNTLTWDPTSSLSNVVYVVKTVINGEETIHFVRCGYDKKSADRYESCYTKFKKMAIPGVYCVPKED
;
A
#
# COMPACT_ATOMS: atom_id res chain seq x y z
N MET A 1 22.31 -56.52 -17.70
CA MET A 1 21.21 -55.66 -18.20
C MET A 1 20.36 -55.08 -17.07
N ILE A 2 19.89 -55.88 -16.12
CA ILE A 2 19.10 -55.43 -14.95
C ILE A 2 19.89 -54.44 -14.05
N GLU A 3 21.18 -54.68 -13.80
CA GLU A 3 22.02 -53.77 -12.98
C GLU A 3 22.18 -52.37 -13.60
N PHE A 4 22.22 -52.28 -14.94
CA PHE A 4 22.28 -51.01 -15.66
C PHE A 4 20.95 -50.25 -15.58
N ILE A 5 19.83 -50.98 -15.55
CA ILE A 5 18.49 -50.41 -15.35
C ILE A 5 18.35 -49.90 -13.91
N ILE A 6 18.80 -50.67 -12.91
CA ILE A 6 18.80 -50.27 -11.50
C ILE A 6 19.66 -49.01 -11.28
N SER A 7 20.86 -48.95 -11.88
CA SER A 7 21.73 -47.77 -11.80
C SER A 7 21.09 -46.51 -12.39
N LYS A 8 20.45 -46.62 -13.56
CA LYS A 8 19.75 -45.48 -14.19
C LYS A 8 18.52 -45.02 -13.43
N ILE A 9 17.75 -45.96 -12.85
CA ILE A 9 16.60 -45.63 -11.99
C ILE A 9 17.08 -44.94 -10.71
N GLY A 10 18.19 -45.40 -10.11
CA GLY A 10 18.79 -44.76 -8.93
C GLY A 10 19.23 -43.32 -9.19
N ILE A 11 19.89 -43.07 -10.32
CA ILE A 11 20.29 -41.70 -10.74
C ILE A 11 19.06 -40.84 -11.01
N LEU A 12 18.03 -41.38 -11.67
CA LEU A 12 16.79 -40.65 -11.94
C LEU A 12 16.06 -40.27 -10.64
N LEU A 13 15.95 -41.19 -9.68
CA LEU A 13 15.35 -40.90 -8.37
C LEU A 13 16.13 -39.84 -7.61
N PHE A 14 17.46 -39.88 -7.66
CA PHE A 14 18.31 -38.86 -7.04
C PHE A 14 18.13 -37.49 -7.70
N ALA A 15 18.09 -37.43 -9.03
CA ALA A 15 17.85 -36.19 -9.77
C ALA A 15 16.47 -35.59 -9.47
N VAL A 16 15.42 -36.44 -9.41
CA VAL A 16 14.06 -36.00 -9.06
C VAL A 16 14.02 -35.50 -7.63
N ALA A 17 14.60 -36.21 -6.67
CA ALA A 17 14.65 -35.79 -5.27
C ALA A 17 15.35 -34.44 -5.10
N THR A 18 16.49 -34.24 -5.77
CA THR A 18 17.24 -32.98 -5.74
C THR A 18 16.43 -31.85 -6.37
N ALA A 19 15.79 -32.09 -7.52
CA ALA A 19 14.93 -31.10 -8.17
C ALA A 19 13.72 -30.73 -7.31
N SER A 20 13.07 -31.70 -6.65
CA SER A 20 11.94 -31.46 -5.75
C SER A 20 12.34 -30.57 -4.56
N VAL A 21 13.50 -30.82 -3.96
CA VAL A 21 14.03 -29.99 -2.88
C VAL A 21 14.29 -28.56 -3.37
N LEU A 22 14.96 -28.40 -4.52
CA LEU A 22 15.24 -27.08 -5.10
C LEU A 22 13.96 -26.29 -5.42
N ILE A 23 12.95 -26.94 -6.00
CA ILE A 23 11.66 -26.31 -6.30
C ILE A 23 10.95 -25.88 -5.01
N PHE A 24 10.93 -26.75 -3.99
CA PHE A 24 10.31 -26.45 -2.71
C PHE A 24 10.93 -25.21 -2.05
N PHE A 25 12.26 -25.15 -2.00
CA PHE A 25 12.97 -23.98 -1.47
C PHE A 25 12.76 -22.73 -2.33
N SER A 26 12.79 -22.86 -3.66
CA SER A 26 12.60 -21.72 -4.57
C SER A 26 11.22 -21.09 -4.42
N LEU A 27 10.17 -21.90 -4.26
CA LEU A 27 8.80 -21.40 -4.04
C LEU A 27 8.63 -20.81 -2.64
N GLY A 28 9.10 -21.51 -1.60
CA GLY A 28 8.97 -21.05 -0.21
C GLY A 28 9.73 -19.75 0.07
N MET A 29 10.95 -19.61 -0.45
CA MET A 29 11.75 -18.39 -0.26
C MET A 29 11.09 -17.18 -0.92
N LYS A 30 10.49 -17.34 -2.10
CA LYS A 30 9.82 -16.24 -2.82
C LYS A 30 8.70 -15.62 -1.99
N ASP A 31 7.85 -16.44 -1.38
CA ASP A 31 6.72 -15.94 -0.59
C ASP A 31 7.19 -15.21 0.67
N ILE A 32 8.28 -15.69 1.30
CA ILE A 32 8.90 -15.03 2.45
C ILE A 32 9.46 -13.65 2.04
N PHE A 33 10.23 -13.57 0.95
CA PHE A 33 10.79 -12.28 0.49
C PHE A 33 9.69 -11.27 0.11
N VAL A 34 8.61 -11.73 -0.52
CA VAL A 34 7.45 -10.90 -0.84
C VAL A 34 6.80 -10.31 0.42
N ALA A 35 6.59 -11.14 1.43
CA ALA A 35 6.00 -10.70 2.70
C ALA A 35 6.91 -9.70 3.42
N GLU A 36 8.22 -9.95 3.42
CA GLU A 36 9.19 -9.09 4.11
C GLU A 36 9.32 -7.72 3.43
N GLN A 37 9.50 -7.69 2.11
CA GLN A 37 9.55 -6.44 1.34
C GLN A 37 8.22 -5.67 1.44
N GLY A 38 7.09 -6.37 1.43
CA GLY A 38 5.78 -5.77 1.67
C GLY A 38 5.66 -5.16 3.07
N ARG A 39 6.16 -5.83 4.10
CA ARG A 39 6.18 -5.32 5.48
C ARG A 39 7.07 -4.10 5.62
N GLU A 40 8.24 -4.08 4.99
CA GLU A 40 9.14 -2.93 5.01
C GLU A 40 8.47 -1.68 4.40
N ILE A 41 7.81 -1.84 3.25
CA ILE A 41 7.06 -0.75 2.61
C ILE A 41 5.90 -0.29 3.51
N ALA A 42 5.09 -1.23 4.02
CA ALA A 42 3.98 -0.90 4.91
C ALA A 42 4.46 -0.16 6.17
N SER A 43 5.52 -0.66 6.82
CA SER A 43 6.09 -0.08 8.02
C SER A 43 6.69 1.30 7.77
N THR A 44 7.37 1.50 6.64
CA THR A 44 7.91 2.82 6.26
C THR A 44 6.80 3.84 6.09
N ILE A 45 5.74 3.48 5.36
CA ILE A 45 4.58 4.35 5.15
C ILE A 45 3.85 4.64 6.47
N ILE A 46 3.73 3.63 7.34
CA ILE A 46 3.11 3.80 8.66
C ILE A 46 3.94 4.70 9.55
N LYS A 47 5.26 4.54 9.64
CA LYS A 47 6.12 5.41 10.45
C LYS A 47 5.99 6.86 10.00
N GLN A 48 5.91 7.09 8.69
CA GLN A 48 5.66 8.40 8.11
C GLN A 48 4.28 8.96 8.51
N ALA A 49 3.21 8.20 8.32
CA ALA A 49 1.85 8.60 8.67
C ALA A 49 1.66 8.80 10.19
N LYS A 50 2.24 7.92 11.00
CA LYS A 50 2.25 7.98 12.47
C LYS A 50 3.02 9.19 12.96
N GLY A 51 4.20 9.46 12.40
CA GLY A 51 4.96 10.67 12.73
C GLY A 51 4.17 11.94 12.48
N LEU A 52 3.38 11.99 11.39
CA LEU A 52 2.45 13.09 11.14
C LEU A 52 1.30 13.14 12.16
N SER A 53 0.77 12.00 12.60
CA SER A 53 -0.28 11.96 13.63
C SER A 53 0.20 12.50 14.98
N GLU A 54 1.47 12.31 15.32
CA GLU A 54 2.06 12.70 16.61
C GLU A 54 2.59 14.15 16.63
N THR A 55 2.62 14.86 15.49
CA THR A 55 3.10 16.26 15.48
C THR A 55 2.14 17.21 16.18
N GLU A 56 2.65 18.13 17.00
CA GLU A 56 1.85 19.16 17.69
C GLU A 56 1.35 20.29 16.77
N ALA A 57 1.77 20.30 15.50
CA ALA A 57 1.35 21.32 14.55
C ALA A 57 -0.17 21.27 14.35
N LEU A 58 -0.82 22.44 14.47
CA LEU A 58 -2.25 22.62 14.16
C LEU A 58 -2.60 22.16 12.75
N CYS A 59 -1.60 22.21 11.87
CA CYS A 59 -1.75 21.68 10.54
C CYS A 59 -0.44 21.24 9.93
N THR A 60 -0.45 20.03 9.38
CA THR A 60 0.70 19.47 8.68
C THR A 60 0.22 18.54 7.58
N SER A 61 1.07 18.36 6.57
CA SER A 61 0.77 17.54 5.41
C SER A 61 2.00 16.73 5.03
N LEU A 62 1.77 15.49 4.62
CA LEU A 62 2.81 14.58 4.20
C LEU A 62 2.43 13.92 2.88
N ARG A 63 3.42 13.82 2.00
CA ARG A 63 3.32 13.11 0.75
C ARG A 63 3.86 11.69 0.92
N LEU A 64 2.99 10.70 0.93
CA LEU A 64 3.37 9.29 0.94
C LEU A 64 3.54 8.80 -0.50
N ASN A 65 4.78 8.52 -0.89
CA ASN A 65 5.08 7.94 -2.20
C ASN A 65 5.01 6.41 -2.12
N LEU A 66 4.04 5.82 -2.81
CA LEU A 66 3.91 4.37 -2.93
C LEU A 66 4.79 3.87 -4.08
N PRO A 67 5.64 2.86 -3.88
CA PRO A 67 6.36 2.27 -5.00
C PRO A 67 5.37 1.68 -6.01
N ARG A 68 5.66 1.79 -7.31
CA ARG A 68 4.74 1.26 -8.33
C ARG A 68 4.69 -0.27 -8.33
N TYR A 69 5.77 -0.91 -7.91
CA TYR A 69 5.90 -2.35 -7.77
C TYR A 69 6.85 -2.64 -6.62
N ILE A 70 6.78 -3.86 -6.08
CA ILE A 70 7.75 -4.36 -5.10
C ILE A 70 8.75 -5.21 -5.86
N ASP A 71 10.03 -4.87 -5.77
CA ASP A 71 11.09 -5.69 -6.36
C ASP A 71 11.53 -6.76 -5.36
N ILE A 72 11.23 -8.02 -5.67
CA ILE A 72 11.47 -9.16 -4.76
C ILE A 72 12.96 -9.53 -4.71
N TYR A 73 13.74 -9.18 -5.74
CA TYR A 73 15.13 -9.65 -5.89
C TYR A 73 16.18 -8.53 -6.02
N GLY A 74 15.81 -7.26 -5.88
CA GLY A 74 16.73 -6.12 -5.96
C GLY A 74 17.38 -5.96 -7.35
N SER A 75 16.71 -6.40 -8.41
CA SER A 75 17.17 -6.30 -9.79
C SER A 75 16.93 -4.89 -10.31
N THR A 76 17.96 -4.05 -10.27
CA THR A 76 17.90 -2.64 -10.71
C THR A 76 17.65 -2.47 -12.20
N GLU A 77 17.68 -3.53 -13.02
CA GLU A 77 17.51 -3.40 -14.47
C GLU A 77 16.53 -4.45 -15.01
N THR A 78 15.54 -3.97 -15.76
CA THR A 78 14.61 -4.70 -16.64
C THR A 78 13.45 -5.51 -16.01
N PHE A 79 12.29 -4.83 -15.94
CA PHE A 79 10.91 -5.30 -16.12
C PHE A 79 10.58 -6.82 -16.06
N SER A 80 9.59 -7.11 -15.20
CA SER A 80 8.54 -8.17 -15.28
C SER A 80 8.65 -9.35 -14.31
N LEU A 81 9.79 -10.05 -14.22
CA LEU A 81 9.81 -11.33 -13.49
C LEU A 81 9.90 -11.21 -11.96
N SER A 82 10.56 -10.16 -11.46
CA SER A 82 10.71 -9.88 -10.01
C SER A 82 9.73 -8.83 -9.48
N ALA A 83 9.02 -8.12 -10.38
CA ALA A 83 8.15 -7.01 -10.02
C ALA A 83 6.77 -7.51 -9.58
N LEU A 84 6.46 -7.34 -8.30
CA LEU A 84 5.13 -7.63 -7.76
C LEU A 84 4.24 -6.39 -7.84
N ASN A 85 3.21 -6.50 -8.68
CA ASN A 85 2.12 -5.53 -8.71
C ASN A 85 1.17 -5.76 -7.53
N TYR A 86 0.73 -4.68 -6.90
CA TYR A 86 -0.06 -4.75 -5.67
C TYR A 86 -1.14 -3.68 -5.62
N PHE A 87 -2.11 -3.89 -4.73
CA PHE A 87 -3.02 -2.86 -4.26
C PHE A 87 -2.65 -2.47 -2.84
N PHE A 88 -2.72 -1.18 -2.55
CA PHE A 88 -2.54 -0.62 -1.23
C PHE A 88 -3.89 -0.26 -0.65
N LYS A 89 -4.22 -0.71 0.56
CA LYS A 89 -5.49 -0.40 1.19
C LYS A 89 -5.27 0.16 2.58
N ILE A 90 -5.91 1.28 2.87
CA ILE A 90 -5.97 1.91 4.18
C ILE A 90 -7.37 1.68 4.73
N SER A 91 -7.49 1.24 5.97
CA SER A 91 -8.78 1.01 6.64
C SER A 91 -8.77 1.66 8.01
N LYS A 92 -9.90 2.26 8.42
CA LYS A 92 -10.10 2.72 9.79
C LYS A 92 -10.90 1.69 10.58
N VAL A 93 -10.46 1.40 11.80
CA VAL A 93 -11.13 0.47 12.71
C VAL A 93 -11.29 1.18 14.06
N GLY A 94 -12.53 1.36 14.53
CA GLY A 94 -12.77 1.88 15.87
C GLY A 94 -12.41 0.83 16.92
N ILE A 95 -11.59 1.19 17.90
CA ILE A 95 -11.12 0.27 18.96
C ILE A 95 -11.85 0.52 20.30
N GLY A 96 -12.70 1.55 20.36
CA GLY A 96 -13.38 2.01 21.59
C GLY A 96 -12.66 3.17 22.26
N ASN A 97 -13.31 3.84 23.23
CA ASN A 97 -12.78 5.02 23.95
C ASN A 97 -12.20 6.11 23.03
N ASP A 98 -12.92 6.44 21.96
CA ASP A 98 -12.52 7.44 20.94
C ASP A 98 -11.18 7.16 20.23
N GLN A 99 -10.63 5.95 20.38
CA GLN A 99 -9.43 5.51 19.67
C GLN A 99 -9.78 4.86 18.33
N ASN A 100 -9.03 5.26 17.31
CA ASN A 100 -9.06 4.71 15.97
C ASN A 100 -7.75 3.98 15.66
N SER A 101 -7.84 2.79 15.05
CA SER A 101 -6.71 2.13 14.39
C SER A 101 -6.75 2.46 12.91
N VAL A 102 -5.61 2.87 12.36
CA VAL A 102 -5.40 2.95 10.91
C VAL A 102 -4.59 1.74 10.49
N VAL A 103 -5.22 0.87 9.70
CA VAL A 103 -4.64 -0.38 9.19
C VAL A 103 -4.24 -0.21 7.74
N PHE A 104 -2.99 -0.51 7.43
CA PHE A 104 -2.44 -0.49 6.08
C PHE A 104 -2.19 -1.92 5.63
N GLY A 105 -2.80 -2.30 4.51
CA GLY A 105 -2.67 -3.62 3.93
C GLY A 105 -2.13 -3.56 2.51
N ILE A 106 -1.20 -4.45 2.20
CA ILE A 106 -0.69 -4.68 0.85
C ILE A 106 -1.25 -5.99 0.32
N TYR A 107 -1.97 -5.90 -0.78
CA TYR A 107 -2.70 -6.99 -1.40
C TYR A 107 -2.08 -7.35 -2.74
N LYS A 108 -1.94 -8.64 -3.01
CA LYS A 108 -1.47 -9.11 -4.30
C LYS A 108 -2.47 -8.73 -5.38
N LYS A 109 -1.99 -8.22 -6.51
CA LYS A 109 -2.88 -7.91 -7.65
C LYS A 109 -3.22 -9.17 -8.43
N ASN A 110 -4.51 -9.52 -8.50
CA ASN A 110 -4.99 -10.60 -9.36
C ASN A 110 -5.86 -10.00 -10.48
N GLY A 111 -5.22 -9.59 -11.58
CA GLY A 111 -5.87 -8.81 -12.63
C GLY A 111 -6.32 -7.43 -12.11
N LYS A 112 -7.63 -7.16 -12.12
CA LYS A 112 -8.23 -5.93 -11.58
C LYS A 112 -8.81 -6.08 -10.17
N LYS A 113 -8.63 -7.24 -9.53
CA LYS A 113 -9.22 -7.55 -8.22
C LYS A 113 -8.15 -7.59 -7.13
N LEU A 114 -8.56 -7.24 -5.91
CA LEU A 114 -7.81 -7.48 -4.68
C LEU A 114 -7.62 -8.99 -4.51
N GLY A 115 -6.37 -9.45 -4.53
CA GLY A 115 -5.98 -10.81 -4.17
C GLY A 115 -5.74 -10.95 -2.67
N PRO A 116 -5.00 -11.99 -2.23
CA PRO A 116 -4.67 -12.17 -0.83
C PRO A 116 -3.80 -11.02 -0.29
N ILE A 117 -4.04 -10.66 0.97
CA ILE A 117 -3.14 -9.79 1.73
C ILE A 117 -1.85 -10.56 2.02
N PHE A 118 -0.70 -9.90 1.87
CA PHE A 118 0.60 -10.51 2.18
C PHE A 118 1.47 -9.65 3.10
N ALA A 119 1.10 -8.38 3.31
CA ALA A 119 1.67 -7.54 4.35
C ALA A 119 0.58 -6.67 4.98
N VAL A 120 0.66 -6.50 6.29
CA VAL A 120 -0.24 -5.66 7.08
C VAL A 120 0.54 -5.05 8.23
N ASP A 121 0.23 -3.80 8.53
CA ASP A 121 0.74 -3.10 9.71
C ASP A 121 -0.25 -1.99 10.08
N SER A 122 -0.22 -1.49 11.32
CA SER A 122 -1.19 -0.51 11.81
C SER A 122 -0.63 0.41 12.88
N PHE A 123 -1.29 1.55 13.08
CA PHE A 123 -1.06 2.41 14.24
C PHE A 123 -2.37 2.87 14.85
N ASN A 124 -2.34 3.16 16.14
CA ASN A 124 -3.48 3.68 16.88
C ASN A 124 -3.34 5.20 17.05
N THR A 125 -4.45 5.90 16.99
CA THR A 125 -4.53 7.34 17.19
C THR A 125 -5.87 7.74 17.82
N TYR A 126 -5.89 8.86 18.53
CA TYR A 126 -7.12 9.50 19.01
C TYR A 126 -7.74 10.44 17.97
N SER A 127 -7.03 10.72 16.88
CA SER A 127 -7.54 11.58 15.82
C SER A 127 -8.70 10.91 15.07
N GLN A 128 -9.66 11.71 14.62
CA GLN A 128 -10.68 11.26 13.68
C GLN A 128 -10.04 10.94 12.32
N ILE A 129 -10.54 9.92 11.63
CA ILE A 129 -10.00 9.49 10.33
C ILE A 129 -11.01 9.73 9.21
N SER A 130 -10.57 10.50 8.22
CA SER A 130 -11.34 10.84 7.01
C SER A 130 -10.63 10.34 5.75
N PHE A 131 -11.40 9.82 4.80
CA PHE A 131 -10.92 9.37 3.50
C PHE A 131 -11.51 10.25 2.40
N VAL A 132 -10.66 10.77 1.53
CA VAL A 132 -11.01 11.76 0.50
C VAL A 132 -10.56 11.24 -0.87
N GLY A 133 -11.43 11.25 -1.87
CA GLY A 133 -11.11 11.00 -3.29
C GLY A 133 -11.66 9.68 -3.88
N ASP A 134 -12.80 9.83 -4.57
CA ASP A 134 -13.55 8.97 -5.54
C ASP A 134 -13.93 7.51 -5.20
N PRO A 135 -15.11 7.09 -5.71
CA PRO A 135 -16.36 6.98 -4.96
C PRO A 135 -16.28 5.86 -3.90
N PRO A 136 -17.21 5.81 -2.93
CA PRO A 136 -17.30 4.68 -2.01
C PRO A 136 -17.23 3.38 -2.78
N ASP A 137 -16.26 2.54 -2.40
CA ASP A 137 -16.26 1.12 -2.74
C ASP A 137 -17.70 0.62 -2.48
N PRO A 138 -18.42 0.04 -3.46
CA PRO A 138 -19.84 -0.30 -3.31
C PRO A 138 -20.11 -1.33 -2.19
N VAL A 139 -19.04 -1.86 -1.59
CA VAL A 139 -19.06 -2.84 -0.51
C VAL A 139 -18.65 -2.24 0.85
N ASN A 140 -17.95 -1.09 0.90
CA ASN A 140 -17.45 -0.49 2.15
C ASN A 140 -17.35 1.04 2.04
N SER A 141 -18.52 1.69 2.04
CA SER A 141 -18.66 3.14 2.03
C SER A 141 -18.23 3.76 3.37
N GLY A 142 -17.03 4.38 3.40
CA GLY A 142 -16.64 5.35 4.45
C GLY A 142 -15.50 4.95 5.39
N ASN A 143 -15.09 3.67 5.40
CA ASN A 143 -14.06 3.16 6.32
C ASN A 143 -12.77 2.71 5.65
N THR A 144 -12.70 2.71 4.32
CA THR A 144 -11.51 2.22 3.61
C THR A 144 -11.19 3.06 2.38
N LEU A 145 -9.90 3.19 2.07
CA LEU A 145 -9.37 3.76 0.85
C LEU A 145 -8.46 2.74 0.18
N THR A 146 -8.76 2.37 -1.08
CA THR A 146 -7.96 1.42 -1.86
C THR A 146 -7.26 2.14 -3.01
N TRP A 147 -6.00 1.83 -3.22
CA TRP A 147 -5.13 2.37 -4.24
C TRP A 147 -4.48 1.30 -5.08
N ASP A 148 -4.31 1.59 -6.37
CA ASP A 148 -3.53 0.78 -7.31
C ASP A 148 -2.34 1.61 -7.80
N PRO A 149 -1.15 1.50 -7.18
CA PRO A 149 0.02 2.28 -7.58
C PRO A 149 0.46 2.02 -9.03
N THR A 150 0.08 0.89 -9.61
CA THR A 150 0.45 0.50 -10.99
C THR A 150 -0.46 1.11 -12.05
N SER A 151 -1.75 1.26 -11.74
CA SER A 151 -2.74 1.80 -12.70
C SER A 151 -3.10 3.26 -12.45
N SER A 152 -2.79 3.78 -11.26
CA SER A 152 -3.06 5.16 -10.93
C SER A 152 -2.14 6.10 -11.69
N LEU A 153 -2.71 7.19 -12.22
CA LEU A 153 -1.94 8.31 -12.77
C LEU A 153 -1.09 9.03 -11.70
N SER A 154 -1.30 8.71 -10.42
CA SER A 154 -0.48 9.14 -9.28
C SER A 154 -0.29 8.00 -8.28
N ASN A 155 0.95 7.65 -7.97
CA ASN A 155 1.34 6.68 -6.94
C ASN A 155 1.51 7.34 -5.57
N VAL A 156 0.80 8.44 -5.31
CA VAL A 156 0.99 9.30 -4.15
C VAL A 156 -0.30 9.38 -3.34
N VAL A 157 -0.19 9.18 -2.03
CA VAL A 157 -1.26 9.42 -1.06
C VAL A 157 -0.86 10.64 -0.23
N TYR A 158 -1.73 11.64 -0.14
CA TYR A 158 -1.49 12.76 0.75
C TYR A 158 -2.16 12.49 2.09
N VAL A 159 -1.42 12.73 3.17
CA VAL A 159 -1.95 12.67 4.53
C VAL A 159 -1.92 14.07 5.09
N VAL A 160 -3.06 14.57 5.56
CA VAL A 160 -3.16 15.91 6.13
C VAL A 160 -3.73 15.80 7.53
N LYS A 161 -3.02 16.34 8.51
CA LYS A 161 -3.52 16.50 9.88
C LYS A 161 -4.03 17.92 10.04
N THR A 162 -5.22 18.05 10.61
CA THR A 162 -5.86 19.33 10.91
C THR A 162 -6.36 19.31 12.35
N VAL A 163 -6.14 20.41 13.07
CA VAL A 163 -6.69 20.62 14.41
C VAL A 163 -7.66 21.80 14.35
N ILE A 164 -8.95 21.54 14.57
CA ILE A 164 -9.99 22.57 14.56
C ILE A 164 -10.72 22.48 15.89
N ASN A 165 -10.76 23.58 16.65
CA ASN A 165 -11.40 23.64 17.97
C ASN A 165 -10.90 22.56 18.97
N GLY A 166 -9.64 22.13 18.84
CA GLY A 166 -9.05 21.08 19.67
C GLY A 166 -9.36 19.64 19.20
N GLU A 167 -10.16 19.49 18.14
CA GLU A 167 -10.41 18.18 17.52
C GLU A 167 -9.37 17.91 16.43
N GLU A 168 -8.65 16.80 16.58
CA GLU A 168 -7.69 16.32 15.59
C GLU A 168 -8.35 15.43 14.56
N THR A 169 -8.12 15.74 13.28
CA THR A 169 -8.58 14.92 12.15
C THR A 169 -7.42 14.66 11.19
N ILE A 170 -7.24 13.41 10.81
CA ILE A 170 -6.29 12.95 9.80
C ILE A 170 -7.07 12.58 8.53
N HIS A 171 -6.73 13.26 7.45
CA HIS A 171 -7.34 13.08 6.13
C HIS A 171 -6.37 12.31 5.23
N PHE A 172 -6.80 11.17 4.71
CA PHE A 172 -6.09 10.45 3.65
C PHE A 172 -6.72 10.81 2.31
N VAL A 173 -5.94 11.49 1.48
CA VAL A 173 -6.41 12.14 0.25
C VAL A 173 -5.88 11.41 -0.96
N ARG A 174 -6.82 11.00 -1.81
CA ARG A 174 -6.61 10.42 -3.11
C ARG A 174 -6.58 11.45 -4.21
N CYS A 175 -5.41 11.62 -4.80
CA CYS A 175 -5.21 12.45 -5.97
C CYS A 175 -5.23 11.59 -7.23
N GLY A 176 -6.21 11.85 -8.08
CA GLY A 176 -6.27 11.30 -9.43
C GLY A 176 -6.07 12.41 -10.45
N TYR A 177 -5.54 12.06 -11.61
CA TYR A 177 -5.64 12.91 -12.80
C TYR A 177 -7.06 12.80 -13.36
N ASP A 178 -7.75 13.92 -13.52
CA ASP A 178 -8.90 13.97 -14.43
C ASP A 178 -8.39 14.23 -15.85
N LYS A 179 -8.75 13.36 -16.80
CA LYS A 179 -8.42 13.54 -18.22
C LYS A 179 -9.34 14.55 -18.90
N LYS A 180 -10.45 14.96 -18.27
CA LYS A 180 -11.46 15.84 -18.85
C LYS A 180 -11.31 17.32 -18.49
N SER A 181 -10.46 17.67 -17.53
CA SER A 181 -10.13 19.07 -17.23
C SER A 181 -9.04 19.57 -18.18
N ALA A 182 -9.32 20.66 -18.91
CA ALA A 182 -8.34 21.32 -19.79
C ALA A 182 -7.12 21.84 -19.01
N ASP A 183 -7.28 22.07 -17.71
CA ASP A 183 -6.19 22.25 -16.76
C ASP A 183 -5.69 20.87 -16.32
N ARG A 184 -4.48 20.52 -16.79
CA ARG A 184 -3.85 19.20 -16.65
C ARG A 184 -3.44 18.81 -15.21
N TYR A 185 -3.93 19.51 -14.21
CA TYR A 185 -3.75 19.19 -12.80
C TYR A 185 -4.99 19.71 -12.08
N GLU A 186 -6.01 18.87 -11.89
CA GLU A 186 -6.82 19.08 -10.69
C GLU A 186 -5.94 18.64 -9.52
N SER A 187 -5.04 19.55 -9.11
CA SER A 187 -4.09 19.30 -8.03
C SER A 187 -4.86 18.83 -6.81
N CYS A 188 -4.24 17.98 -5.99
CA CYS A 188 -4.78 17.57 -4.69
C CYS A 188 -5.37 18.76 -3.92
N TYR A 189 -4.72 19.92 -4.08
CA TYR A 189 -5.13 21.23 -3.62
C TYR A 189 -6.55 21.65 -4.05
N THR A 190 -6.95 21.47 -5.30
CA THR A 190 -8.29 21.84 -5.76
C THR A 190 -9.36 20.92 -5.17
N LYS A 191 -9.09 19.61 -5.05
CA LYS A 191 -10.00 18.68 -4.35
C LYS A 191 -10.09 18.99 -2.85
N PHE A 192 -8.98 19.29 -2.20
CA PHE A 192 -8.92 19.64 -0.78
C PHE A 192 -9.63 20.98 -0.49
N LYS A 193 -9.44 21.99 -1.36
CA LYS A 193 -10.06 23.32 -1.25
C LYS A 193 -11.56 23.30 -1.58
N LYS A 194 -11.99 22.51 -2.57
CA LYS A 194 -13.42 22.34 -2.94
C LYS A 194 -14.21 21.57 -1.89
N MET A 195 -13.56 20.71 -1.10
CA MET A 195 -14.21 19.94 -0.04
C MET A 195 -14.58 20.75 1.21
N ALA A 196 -14.41 22.08 1.19
CA ALA A 196 -14.97 22.98 2.19
C ALA A 196 -14.69 22.50 3.62
N ILE A 197 -13.42 22.33 3.97
CA ILE A 197 -13.02 22.35 5.38
C ILE A 197 -12.76 23.83 5.71
N PRO A 198 -13.75 24.60 6.19
CA PRO A 198 -13.58 26.02 6.46
C PRO A 198 -12.43 26.22 7.46
N GLY A 199 -11.46 27.06 7.08
CA GLY A 199 -10.32 27.41 7.93
C GLY A 199 -9.06 26.54 7.78
N VAL A 200 -9.06 25.49 6.95
CA VAL A 200 -7.86 24.67 6.72
C VAL A 200 -7.05 25.22 5.55
N TYR A 201 -6.01 26.01 5.86
CA TYR A 201 -5.06 26.57 4.88
C TYR A 201 -3.86 25.67 4.60
N CYS A 202 -3.99 24.39 4.91
CA CYS A 202 -2.88 23.46 4.98
C CYS A 202 -2.73 22.82 3.63
N VAL A 203 -2.08 23.59 2.76
CA VAL A 203 -1.78 23.16 1.42
C VAL A 203 -0.67 22.13 1.51
N PRO A 204 -0.85 20.90 1.00
CA PRO A 204 0.29 20.03 0.76
C PRO A 204 1.26 20.80 -0.15
N LYS A 205 2.43 21.15 0.38
CA LYS A 205 3.51 21.74 -0.42
C LYS A 205 3.91 20.72 -1.48
N GLU A 206 3.75 21.08 -2.76
CA GLU A 206 4.35 20.34 -3.86
C GLU A 206 5.82 20.78 -3.93
N ASP A 207 6.72 19.92 -3.44
CA ASP A 207 8.14 19.98 -3.76
C ASP A 207 8.40 19.28 -5.11
#